data_AF-A0A942DQN2-F1
#
_entry.id   AF-A0A942DQN2-F1
#
_cell.length_a   1.000
_cell.length_b   1.000
_cell.length_c   1.000
_cell.angle_alpha   90.00
_cell.angle_beta   90.00
_cell.angle_gamma   90.00
#
_symmetry.space_group_name_H-M   'P 1'
#
loop_
_entity.id
_entity.type
_entity.pdbx_description
1 polymer ?
#
loop_
_entity_poly.entity_id
_entity_poly.type
_entity_poly.pdbx_seq_one_letter_code
_entity_poly.pdbx_strand_id
1 'polypeptide(L)'
;MKYLMSLLLLITVNSAWSFEGGVSGGGGNTLSPRAPSYPVDPETAEHMIYNARGVLKNYLTLKKQAYLVGALPIEQMAAFAPVFSAKARVEDTIEKAHLHVSDRHACKDENNNPVDGSTITPTPNSICISAYNISRKVDVSDITPQSAALMLHEYGELVGLSEDQAVKVQSAALSELRGM
;
A
#
# COMPACT_ATOMS: atom_id res chain seq x y z
N MET A 1 -48.91 -28.61 46.27
CA MET A 1 -47.67 -28.83 45.49
C MET A 1 -47.36 -27.56 44.72
N LYS A 2 -46.30 -26.85 45.10
CA LYS A 2 -45.87 -25.57 44.51
C LYS A 2 -44.67 -25.85 43.61
N TYR A 3 -44.79 -25.64 42.30
CA TYR A 3 -43.65 -25.68 41.38
C TYR A 3 -43.10 -24.26 41.24
N LEU A 4 -41.91 -24.04 41.78
CA LEU A 4 -41.17 -22.79 41.67
C LEU A 4 -40.36 -22.84 40.36
N MET A 5 -40.83 -22.11 39.35
CA MET A 5 -40.20 -22.01 38.03
C MET A 5 -39.05 -21.00 38.12
N SER A 6 -37.81 -21.48 38.21
CA SER A 6 -36.61 -20.63 38.18
C SER A 6 -36.35 -20.16 36.75
N LEU A 7 -36.54 -18.86 36.53
CA LEU A 7 -36.23 -18.16 35.29
C LEU A 7 -34.74 -17.76 35.32
N LEU A 8 -33.90 -18.55 34.64
CA LEU A 8 -32.49 -18.19 34.39
C LEU A 8 -32.44 -17.17 33.25
N LEU A 9 -32.14 -15.91 33.59
CA LEU A 9 -31.91 -14.85 32.63
C LEU A 9 -30.46 -14.95 32.12
N LEU A 10 -30.25 -15.57 30.96
CA LEU A 10 -28.97 -15.59 30.25
C LEU A 10 -28.74 -14.21 29.61
N ILE A 11 -27.96 -13.37 30.28
CA ILE A 11 -27.45 -12.12 29.72
C ILE A 11 -26.31 -12.49 28.76
N THR A 12 -26.61 -12.58 27.47
CA THR A 12 -25.58 -12.65 26.42
C THR A 12 -24.98 -11.26 26.26
N VAL A 13 -23.82 -11.03 26.87
CA VAL A 13 -22.99 -9.85 26.59
C VAL A 13 -22.47 -10.00 25.17
N ASN A 14 -23.14 -9.36 24.21
CA ASN A 14 -22.57 -9.14 22.89
C ASN A 14 -21.43 -8.14 23.06
N SER A 15 -20.22 -8.65 23.30
CA SER A 15 -19.00 -7.87 23.15
C SER A 15 -18.89 -7.50 21.68
N ALA A 16 -19.42 -6.34 21.31
CA ALA A 16 -19.04 -5.68 20.07
C ALA A 16 -17.56 -5.34 20.21
N TRP A 17 -16.71 -6.13 19.56
CA TRP A 17 -15.30 -5.80 19.39
C TRP A 17 -15.25 -4.58 18.47
N SER A 18 -15.22 -3.40 19.06
CA SER A 18 -14.82 -2.19 18.35
C SER A 18 -13.32 -2.32 18.08
N PHE A 19 -12.95 -2.71 16.85
CA PHE A 19 -11.62 -2.47 16.31
C PHE A 19 -11.48 -0.96 16.07
N GLU A 20 -11.26 -0.20 17.14
CA GLU A 20 -10.86 1.19 17.05
C GLU A 20 -9.37 1.27 16.67
N GLY A 21 -9.10 1.91 15.52
CA GLY A 21 -7.84 2.60 15.24
C GLY A 21 -6.68 1.72 14.77
N GLY A 22 -6.52 1.62 13.45
CA GLY A 22 -5.50 0.82 12.77
C GLY A 22 -4.08 1.11 13.25
N VAL A 23 -3.42 0.05 13.67
CA VAL A 23 -1.95 0.00 13.79
C VAL A 23 -1.42 0.01 12.35
N SER A 24 -0.96 1.17 11.87
CA SER A 24 -0.15 1.22 10.64
C SER A 24 1.14 0.49 10.96
N GLY A 25 1.32 -0.69 10.38
CA GLY A 25 2.58 -1.44 10.51
C GLY A 25 3.76 -0.72 9.85
N GLY A 26 3.48 0.34 9.09
CA GLY A 26 4.47 1.14 8.37
C GLY A 26 5.20 0.35 7.28
N GLY A 27 4.63 -0.76 6.79
CA GLY A 27 5.30 -1.65 5.85
C GLY A 27 4.36 -2.40 4.92
N GLY A 28 4.52 -2.18 3.61
CA GLY A 28 3.77 -2.84 2.56
C GLY A 28 4.48 -4.03 1.91
N ASN A 29 3.68 -4.88 1.26
CA ASN A 29 4.16 -5.97 0.41
C ASN A 29 3.60 -5.86 -1.01
N THR A 30 4.31 -6.38 -2.01
CA THR A 30 3.80 -6.59 -3.37
C THR A 30 2.59 -7.52 -3.35
N LEU A 31 1.57 -7.25 -4.17
CA LEU A 31 0.32 -8.00 -4.14
C LEU A 31 0.27 -9.07 -5.23
N SER A 32 0.08 -10.33 -4.82
CA SER A 32 -0.01 -11.49 -5.73
C SER A 32 1.08 -11.47 -6.84
N PRO A 33 2.36 -11.41 -6.47
CA PRO A 33 3.43 -11.34 -7.45
C PRO A 33 3.56 -12.66 -8.20
N ARG A 34 3.83 -12.61 -9.51
CA ARG A 34 4.29 -13.79 -10.24
C ARG A 34 5.76 -14.02 -9.93
N ALA A 35 6.13 -15.24 -9.58
CA ALA A 35 7.53 -15.61 -9.40
C ALA A 35 8.34 -15.34 -10.68
N PRO A 36 9.61 -14.94 -10.57
CA PRO A 36 10.44 -14.67 -11.74
C PRO A 36 10.62 -15.89 -12.63
N SER A 37 10.45 -15.70 -13.94
CA SER A 37 10.76 -16.72 -14.95
C SER A 37 12.27 -17.00 -15.07
N TYR A 38 13.10 -16.05 -14.65
CA TYR A 38 14.55 -16.16 -14.53
C TYR A 38 15.04 -15.32 -13.34
N PRO A 39 16.22 -15.60 -12.77
CA PRO A 39 16.77 -14.80 -11.69
C PRO A 39 16.91 -13.32 -12.10
N VAL A 40 16.30 -12.42 -11.34
CA VAL A 40 16.49 -10.98 -11.51
C VAL A 40 17.58 -10.53 -10.55
N ASP A 41 18.56 -9.81 -11.06
CA ASP A 41 19.60 -9.20 -10.26
C ASP A 41 19.02 -8.01 -9.44
N PRO A 42 19.31 -7.87 -8.13
CA PRO A 42 18.77 -6.80 -7.30
C PRO A 42 19.10 -5.38 -7.78
N GLU A 43 20.27 -5.13 -8.36
CA GLU A 43 20.65 -3.82 -8.92
C GLU A 43 19.79 -3.51 -10.16
N THR A 44 19.53 -4.53 -10.99
CA THR A 44 18.57 -4.40 -12.10
C THR A 44 17.17 -4.05 -11.59
N ALA A 45 16.68 -4.73 -10.55
CA ALA A 45 15.39 -4.43 -9.96
C ALA A 45 15.35 -3.01 -9.35
N GLU A 46 16.44 -2.57 -8.72
CA GLU A 46 16.58 -1.21 -8.17
C GLU A 46 16.37 -0.15 -9.24
N HIS A 47 17.05 -0.27 -10.39
CA HIS A 47 16.86 0.66 -11.51
C HIS A 47 15.40 0.69 -12.01
N MET A 48 14.75 -0.47 -12.11
CA MET A 48 13.35 -0.55 -12.53
C MET A 48 12.41 0.09 -11.50
N ILE A 49 12.69 -0.09 -10.20
CA ILE A 49 11.95 0.52 -9.10
C ILE A 49 12.09 2.04 -9.15
N TYR A 50 13.29 2.60 -9.31
CA TYR A 50 13.47 4.06 -9.44
C TYR A 50 12.66 4.63 -10.61
N ASN A 51 12.67 3.95 -11.75
CA ASN A 51 11.90 4.35 -12.92
C ASN A 51 10.38 4.26 -12.71
N ALA A 52 9.91 3.36 -11.83
CA ALA A 52 8.49 3.21 -11.50
C ALA A 52 7.89 4.47 -10.85
N ARG A 53 8.71 5.35 -10.24
CA ARG A 53 8.24 6.66 -9.73
C ARG A 53 7.67 7.53 -10.84
N GLY A 54 8.28 7.53 -12.03
CA GLY A 54 7.77 8.27 -13.19
C GLY A 54 6.42 7.73 -13.68
N VAL A 55 6.28 6.41 -13.69
CA VAL A 55 5.03 5.71 -14.03
C VAL A 55 3.93 6.08 -13.02
N LEU A 56 4.22 6.04 -11.73
CA LEU A 56 3.29 6.43 -10.68
C LEU A 56 2.80 7.88 -10.83
N LYS A 57 3.71 8.82 -11.08
CA LYS A 57 3.37 10.24 -11.28
C LYS A 57 2.40 10.43 -12.44
N ASN A 58 2.66 9.78 -13.58
CA ASN A 58 1.78 9.83 -14.74
C ASN A 58 0.41 9.20 -14.42
N TYR A 59 0.41 8.03 -13.80
CA TYR A 59 -0.81 7.33 -13.39
C TYR A 59 -1.70 8.20 -12.48
N LEU A 60 -1.13 8.80 -11.44
CA LEU A 60 -1.89 9.67 -10.52
C LEU A 60 -2.40 10.94 -11.18
N THR A 61 -1.65 11.51 -12.13
CA THR A 61 -2.11 12.68 -12.89
C THR A 61 -3.37 12.34 -13.69
N LEU A 62 -3.37 11.21 -14.39
CA LEU A 62 -4.54 10.73 -15.14
C LEU A 62 -5.71 10.39 -14.21
N LYS A 63 -5.44 9.70 -13.09
CA LYS A 63 -6.47 9.31 -12.12
C LYS A 63 -7.11 10.50 -11.44
N LYS A 64 -6.32 11.51 -11.09
CA LYS A 64 -6.83 12.75 -10.50
C LYS A 64 -7.75 13.48 -11.47
N GLN A 65 -7.36 13.59 -12.74
CA GLN A 65 -8.20 14.22 -13.74
C GLN A 65 -9.54 13.50 -13.88
N ALA A 66 -9.52 12.16 -13.94
CA ALA A 66 -10.74 11.35 -13.99
C ALA A 66 -11.59 11.49 -12.72
N TYR A 67 -10.97 11.56 -11.54
CA TYR A 67 -11.65 11.78 -10.26
C TYR A 67 -12.39 13.13 -10.25
N LEU A 68 -11.70 14.21 -10.64
CA LEU A 68 -12.26 15.58 -10.61
C LEU A 68 -13.47 15.77 -11.53
N VAL A 69 -13.53 15.04 -12.65
CA VAL A 69 -14.65 15.12 -13.58
C VAL A 69 -15.71 14.02 -13.35
N GLY A 70 -15.57 13.22 -12.29
CA GLY A 70 -16.54 12.16 -11.98
C GLY A 70 -16.50 10.97 -12.95
N ALA A 71 -15.40 10.75 -13.67
CA ALA A 71 -15.26 9.70 -14.68
C ALA A 71 -14.74 8.36 -14.12
N LEU A 72 -14.37 8.29 -12.84
CA LEU A 72 -13.97 7.03 -12.22
C LEU A 72 -15.19 6.15 -11.90
N PRO A 73 -15.09 4.81 -12.07
CA PRO A 73 -16.08 3.88 -11.52
C PRO A 73 -16.28 4.09 -10.02
N ILE A 74 -17.48 3.83 -9.50
CA ILE A 74 -17.85 4.08 -8.09
C ILE A 74 -16.85 3.44 -7.11
N GLU A 75 -16.45 2.19 -7.36
CA GLU A 75 -15.48 1.48 -6.53
C GLU A 75 -14.10 2.17 -6.51
N GLN A 76 -13.65 2.66 -7.66
CA GLN A 76 -12.39 3.41 -7.75
C GLN A 76 -12.51 4.80 -7.13
N MET A 77 -13.66 5.45 -7.29
CA MET A 77 -13.94 6.74 -6.65
C MET A 77 -13.78 6.61 -5.13
N ALA A 78 -14.34 5.56 -4.53
CA ALA A 78 -14.20 5.27 -3.11
C ALA A 78 -12.76 4.98 -2.70
N ALA A 79 -12.01 4.21 -3.51
CA ALA A 79 -10.61 3.86 -3.23
C ALA A 79 -9.66 5.07 -3.32
N PHE A 80 -9.87 5.96 -4.30
CA PHE A 80 -8.99 7.11 -4.56
C PHE A 80 -9.44 8.40 -3.85
N ALA A 81 -10.66 8.45 -3.31
CA ALA A 81 -11.12 9.61 -2.55
C ALA A 81 -10.15 10.00 -1.42
N PRO A 82 -9.63 9.09 -0.58
CA PRO A 82 -8.64 9.46 0.45
C PRO A 82 -7.36 10.06 -0.13
N VAL A 83 -6.88 9.56 -1.27
CA VAL A 83 -5.66 10.06 -1.95
C VAL A 83 -5.83 11.50 -2.41
N PHE A 84 -7.00 11.83 -2.99
CA PHE A 84 -7.23 13.14 -3.61
C PHE A 84 -7.95 14.16 -2.72
N SER A 85 -8.55 13.71 -1.61
CA SER A 85 -9.20 14.58 -0.62
C SER A 85 -8.38 14.79 0.65
N ALA A 86 -7.25 14.09 0.81
CA ALA A 86 -6.34 14.29 1.93
C ALA A 86 -5.84 15.75 2.00
N LYS A 87 -5.64 16.22 3.25
CA LYS A 87 -5.12 17.57 3.53
C LYS A 87 -3.72 17.76 2.95
N ALA A 88 -2.88 16.73 3.02
CA ALA A 88 -1.62 16.63 2.30
C ALA A 88 -1.84 15.89 0.99
N ARG A 89 -1.34 16.45 -0.11
CA ARG A 89 -1.52 15.88 -1.45
C ARG A 89 -0.46 14.82 -1.70
N VAL A 90 -0.87 13.60 -2.07
CA VAL A 90 0.06 12.52 -2.42
C VAL A 90 1.03 12.95 -3.51
N GLU A 91 0.60 13.76 -4.47
CA GLU A 91 1.49 14.25 -5.53
C GLU A 91 2.61 15.14 -4.97
N ASP A 92 2.30 16.01 -3.99
CA ASP A 92 3.31 16.85 -3.35
C ASP A 92 4.28 15.99 -2.52
N THR A 93 3.76 14.95 -1.86
CA THR A 93 4.57 13.98 -1.11
C THR A 93 5.49 13.20 -2.04
N ILE A 94 5.00 12.75 -3.20
CA ILE A 94 5.82 12.07 -4.20
C ILE A 94 6.99 12.94 -4.65
N GLU A 95 6.84 14.25 -4.81
CA GLU A 95 7.95 15.13 -5.20
C GLU A 95 8.95 15.37 -4.07
N LYS A 96 8.45 15.55 -2.84
CA LYS A 96 9.25 15.99 -1.69
C LYS A 96 9.88 14.85 -0.91
N ALA A 97 9.24 13.69 -0.88
CA ALA A 97 9.71 12.56 -0.11
C ALA A 97 10.89 11.88 -0.81
N HIS A 98 11.88 11.47 -0.02
CA HIS A 98 13.01 10.72 -0.53
C HIS A 98 12.58 9.27 -0.78
N LEU A 99 12.89 8.76 -1.97
CA LEU A 99 12.75 7.34 -2.27
C LEU A 99 14.11 6.68 -2.04
N HIS A 100 14.19 5.81 -1.04
CA HIS A 100 15.31 4.92 -0.83
C HIS A 100 14.98 3.57 -1.43
N VAL A 101 15.79 3.10 -2.38
CA VAL A 101 15.69 1.75 -2.91
C VAL A 101 16.88 0.95 -2.41
N SER A 102 16.64 -0.22 -1.85
CA SER A 102 17.71 -1.08 -1.31
C SER A 102 17.79 -2.40 -2.09
N ASP A 103 18.92 -2.60 -2.74
CA ASP A 103 19.33 -3.83 -3.44
C ASP A 103 19.96 -4.88 -2.51
N ARG A 104 20.46 -4.47 -1.34
CA ARG A 104 21.21 -5.34 -0.41
C ARG A 104 20.38 -5.94 0.72
N HIS A 105 19.36 -5.23 1.20
CA HIS A 105 18.55 -5.66 2.33
C HIS A 105 17.07 -5.37 2.13
N ALA A 106 16.23 -6.10 2.88
CA ALA A 106 14.82 -5.80 3.00
C ALA A 106 14.60 -4.41 3.62
N CYS A 107 13.45 -3.79 3.32
CA CYS A 107 12.90 -2.74 4.16
C CYS A 107 12.36 -3.38 5.44
N LYS A 108 12.10 -2.56 6.46
CA LYS A 108 11.67 -3.06 7.76
C LYS A 108 10.47 -2.29 8.27
N ASP A 109 9.47 -3.01 8.74
CA ASP A 109 8.29 -2.43 9.39
C ASP A 109 8.63 -1.92 10.81
N GLU A 110 7.64 -1.39 11.51
CA GLU A 110 7.81 -0.89 12.89
C GLU A 110 8.27 -1.96 13.90
N ASN A 111 8.00 -3.23 13.59
CA ASN A 111 8.34 -4.40 14.38
C ASN A 111 9.66 -5.05 13.93
N ASN A 112 10.42 -4.39 13.04
CA ASN A 112 11.68 -4.86 12.47
C ASN A 112 11.54 -6.16 11.64
N ASN A 113 10.32 -6.49 11.18
CA ASN A 113 10.09 -7.57 10.22
C ASN A 113 10.46 -7.13 8.80
N PRO A 114 10.96 -8.03 7.96
CA PRO A 114 11.29 -7.72 6.57
C PRO A 114 10.03 -7.53 5.72
N VAL A 115 9.98 -6.41 4.99
CA VAL A 115 8.87 -6.02 4.09
C VAL A 115 9.42 -5.50 2.75
N ASP A 116 8.54 -5.28 1.77
CA ASP A 116 8.94 -4.77 0.45
C ASP A 116 8.96 -3.26 0.38
N GLY A 117 8.03 -2.62 1.06
CA GLY A 117 7.92 -1.17 1.17
C GLY A 117 7.84 -0.81 2.64
N SER A 118 8.32 0.36 3.01
CA SER A 118 8.12 0.88 4.36
C SER A 118 8.25 2.40 4.44
N THR A 119 7.44 3.01 5.28
CA THR A 119 7.60 4.40 5.72
C THR A 119 8.59 4.55 6.89
N ILE A 120 8.96 3.44 7.54
CA ILE A 120 9.93 3.39 8.64
C ILE A 120 11.35 3.43 8.06
N THR A 121 11.93 4.63 8.10
CA THR A 121 13.22 4.92 7.48
C THR A 121 14.11 5.78 8.38
N PRO A 122 15.45 5.74 8.24
CA PRO A 122 16.35 6.61 9.01
C PRO A 122 16.22 8.10 8.67
N THR A 123 15.66 8.42 7.49
CA THR A 123 15.52 9.79 6.99
C THR A 123 14.05 10.21 7.08
N PRO A 124 13.74 11.37 7.71
CA PRO A 124 12.38 11.89 7.73
C PRO A 124 11.82 12.10 6.32
N ASN A 125 10.50 11.93 6.17
CA ASN A 125 9.83 12.13 4.88
C ASN A 125 10.46 11.26 3.77
N SER A 126 10.68 9.98 4.06
CA SER A 126 11.21 9.05 3.08
C SER A 126 10.47 7.72 3.13
N ILE A 127 10.47 7.02 2.00
CA ILE A 127 9.99 5.64 1.89
C ILE A 127 11.15 4.75 1.48
N CYS A 128 11.13 3.52 1.94
CA CYS A 128 12.03 2.45 1.52
C CYS A 128 11.28 1.52 0.55
N ILE A 129 11.92 1.10 -0.54
CA ILE A 129 11.48 -0.01 -1.39
C ILE A 129 12.62 -1.03 -1.54
N SER A 130 12.32 -2.30 -1.30
CA SER A 130 13.29 -3.40 -1.26
C SER A 130 13.42 -4.06 -2.63
N ALA A 131 14.37 -3.57 -3.43
CA ALA A 131 14.80 -4.27 -4.64
C ALA A 131 15.34 -5.68 -4.32
N TYR A 132 15.95 -5.84 -3.15
CA TYR A 132 16.38 -7.13 -2.60
C TYR A 132 15.23 -8.14 -2.56
N ASN A 133 14.09 -7.82 -1.95
CA ASN A 133 12.96 -8.74 -1.89
C ASN A 133 12.27 -8.88 -3.25
N ILE A 134 11.99 -7.76 -3.91
CA ILE A 134 11.22 -7.72 -5.16
C ILE A 134 11.88 -8.57 -6.24
N SER A 135 13.20 -8.48 -6.42
CA SER A 135 13.96 -9.25 -7.42
C SER A 135 13.82 -10.78 -7.28
N ARG A 136 13.54 -11.29 -6.07
CA ARG A 136 13.40 -12.73 -5.82
C ARG A 136 11.98 -13.26 -5.98
N LYS A 137 10.97 -12.40 -5.98
CA LYS A 137 9.56 -12.82 -5.95
C LYS A 137 8.71 -12.23 -7.05
N VAL A 138 9.17 -11.20 -7.75
CA VAL A 138 8.43 -10.52 -8.83
C VAL A 138 9.12 -10.73 -10.16
N ASP A 139 8.41 -11.31 -11.11
CA ASP A 139 8.86 -11.42 -12.50
C ASP A 139 9.17 -10.06 -13.09
N VAL A 140 10.22 -9.99 -13.91
CA VAL A 140 10.75 -8.74 -14.48
C VAL A 140 9.67 -7.84 -15.07
N SER A 141 8.68 -8.44 -15.75
CA SER A 141 7.60 -7.71 -16.43
C SER A 141 6.58 -7.10 -15.47
N ASP A 142 6.57 -7.54 -14.22
CA ASP A 142 5.67 -7.08 -13.17
C ASP A 142 6.39 -6.18 -12.14
N ILE A 143 7.72 -6.02 -12.20
CA ILE A 143 8.48 -5.19 -11.24
C ILE A 143 8.00 -3.74 -11.26
N THR A 144 7.95 -3.11 -12.43
CA THR A 144 7.51 -1.71 -12.54
C THR A 144 6.08 -1.47 -12.03
N PRO A 145 5.04 -2.20 -12.48
CA PRO A 145 3.68 -1.98 -11.99
C PRO A 145 3.52 -2.29 -10.49
N GLN A 146 4.14 -3.37 -9.98
CA GLN A 146 4.13 -3.68 -8.55
C GLN A 146 4.79 -2.58 -7.72
N SER A 147 5.95 -2.10 -8.18
CA SER A 147 6.71 -1.08 -7.45
C SER A 147 5.99 0.27 -7.45
N ALA A 148 5.38 0.66 -8.57
CA ALA A 148 4.57 1.88 -8.63
C ALA A 148 3.34 1.79 -7.71
N ALA A 149 2.64 0.66 -7.71
CA ALA A 149 1.50 0.44 -6.81
C ALA A 149 1.93 0.42 -5.33
N LEU A 150 3.04 -0.23 -5.01
CA LEU A 150 3.61 -0.26 -3.66
C LEU A 150 4.08 1.14 -3.23
N MET A 151 4.73 1.92 -4.09
CA MET A 151 5.05 3.31 -3.77
C MET A 151 3.80 4.13 -3.46
N LEU A 152 2.69 3.92 -4.17
CA LEU A 152 1.42 4.58 -3.86
C LEU A 152 0.89 4.21 -2.47
N HIS A 153 1.07 2.95 -2.06
CA HIS A 153 0.78 2.52 -0.70
C HIS A 153 1.58 3.35 0.32
N GLU A 154 2.92 3.35 0.19
CA GLU A 154 3.81 4.00 1.17
C GLU A 154 3.63 5.54 1.19
N TYR A 155 3.48 6.18 0.02
CA TYR A 155 3.18 7.61 -0.04
C TYR A 155 1.80 7.94 0.49
N GLY A 156 0.84 7.02 0.33
CA GLY A 156 -0.49 7.12 0.93
C GLY A 156 -0.41 7.15 2.46
N GLU A 157 0.31 6.22 3.05
CA GLU A 157 0.53 6.20 4.50
C GLU A 157 1.21 7.49 4.99
N LEU A 158 2.22 8.00 4.27
CA LEU A 158 2.87 9.27 4.63
C LEU A 158 1.92 10.49 4.66
N VAL A 159 0.81 10.45 3.91
CA VAL A 159 -0.21 11.52 3.96
C VAL A 159 -1.39 11.20 4.87
N GLY A 160 -1.34 10.08 5.60
CA GLY A 160 -2.32 9.70 6.61
C GLY A 160 -3.41 8.74 6.14
N LEU A 161 -3.22 7.99 5.04
CA LEU A 161 -4.07 6.85 4.77
C LEU A 161 -3.84 5.77 5.85
N SER A 162 -4.90 5.07 6.24
CA SER A 162 -4.75 3.85 7.03
C SER A 162 -4.23 2.71 6.16
N GLU A 163 -3.65 1.66 6.77
CA GLU A 163 -3.22 0.44 6.09
C GLU A 163 -4.32 -0.10 5.14
N ASP A 164 -5.55 -0.26 5.63
CA ASP A 164 -6.67 -0.74 4.80
C ASP A 164 -6.96 0.15 3.58
N GLN A 165 -6.76 1.47 3.69
CA GLN A 165 -6.94 2.40 2.58
C GLN A 165 -5.76 2.30 1.60
N ALA A 166 -4.53 2.21 2.13
CA ALA A 166 -3.30 2.04 1.36
C ALA A 166 -3.32 0.73 0.55
N VAL A 167 -3.76 -0.38 1.14
CA VAL A 167 -3.95 -1.67 0.44
C VAL A 167 -5.02 -1.58 -0.65
N LYS A 168 -6.15 -0.91 -0.38
CA LYS A 168 -7.22 -0.73 -1.39
C LYS A 168 -6.72 0.05 -2.60
N VAL A 169 -6.02 1.17 -2.37
CA VAL A 169 -5.49 1.98 -3.49
C VAL A 169 -4.36 1.25 -4.22
N GLN A 170 -3.49 0.52 -3.51
CA GLN A 170 -2.45 -0.32 -4.11
C GLN A 170 -3.05 -1.38 -5.02
N SER A 171 -4.09 -2.07 -4.55
CA SER A 171 -4.80 -3.11 -5.32
C SER A 171 -5.44 -2.54 -6.57
N ALA A 172 -6.14 -1.40 -6.45
CA ALA A 172 -6.76 -0.73 -7.58
C ALA A 172 -5.72 -0.27 -8.61
N ALA A 173 -4.62 0.34 -8.16
CA ALA A 173 -3.53 0.79 -9.04
C ALA A 173 -2.85 -0.38 -9.75
N LEU A 174 -2.54 -1.47 -9.05
CA LEU A 174 -1.87 -2.62 -9.63
C LEU A 174 -2.68 -3.27 -10.76
N SER A 175 -4.00 -3.40 -10.56
CA SER A 175 -4.89 -3.97 -11.58
C SER A 175 -4.81 -3.22 -12.90
N GLU A 176 -4.73 -1.89 -12.84
CA GLU A 176 -4.69 -1.05 -14.03
C GLU A 176 -3.30 -0.93 -14.63
N LEU A 177 -2.27 -0.80 -13.80
CA LEU A 177 -0.88 -0.67 -14.24
C LEU A 177 -0.38 -1.92 -14.97
N ARG A 178 -0.94 -3.10 -14.68
CA ARG A 178 -0.65 -4.34 -15.43
C ARG A 178 -1.27 -4.36 -16.83
N GLY A 179 -2.28 -3.52 -17.09
CA GLY A 179 -2.97 -3.43 -18.38
C GLY A 179 -2.49 -2.29 -19.27
N MET A 180 -1.55 -1.46 -18.80
CA MET A 180 -0.92 -0.37 -19.55
C MET A 180 0.26 -0.88 -20.38
#